data_AF-A0A353Z9X1-F1
#
_entry.id   AF-A0A353Z9X1-F1
#
_cell.length_a   1.000
_cell.length_b   1.000
_cell.length_c   1.000
_cell.angle_alpha   90.00
_cell.angle_beta   90.00
_cell.angle_gamma   90.00
#
_symmetry.space_group_name_H-M   'P 1'
#
loop_
_entity.id
_entity.type
_entity.pdbx_description
1 polymer ?
#
loop_
_entity_poly.entity_id
_entity_poly.type
_entity_poly.pdbx_seq_one_letter_code
_entity_poly.pdbx_strand_id
1 'polypeptide(L)' 'MSNVKGHRLIVNLGASQVRRRLKGHGYGVRQIQSAGRNRAVVIHTATGSHLTALVELLAPFAERPTADDDEPASPPQ' A
#
# COMPACT_ATOMS: atom_id res chain seq x y z
N MET A 1 -16.67 -6.88 9.89
CA MET A 1 -15.65 -5.82 9.76
C MET A 1 -15.09 -5.89 8.36
N SER A 2 -15.27 -4.83 7.58
CA SER A 2 -15.11 -4.83 6.12
C SER A 2 -13.69 -5.22 5.72
N ASN A 3 -13.53 -6.46 5.25
CA ASN A 3 -12.32 -6.92 4.58
C ASN A 3 -12.16 -6.05 3.32
N VAL A 4 -11.33 -5.00 3.42
CA VAL A 4 -11.11 -4.09 2.30
C VAL A 4 -10.35 -4.88 1.23
N LYS A 5 -11.10 -5.50 0.30
CA LYS A 5 -10.56 -6.09 -0.93
C LYS A 5 -9.79 -4.99 -1.67
N GLY A 6 -8.47 -5.07 -1.64
CA GLY A 6 -7.55 -4.13 -2.24
C GLY A 6 -6.12 -4.61 -2.02
N HIS A 7 -5.25 -4.32 -2.97
CA HIS A 7 -3.83 -4.62 -2.86
C HIS A 7 -3.19 -3.66 -1.88
N ARG A 8 -2.29 -4.19 -1.05
CA ARG A 8 -1.56 -3.43 -0.03
C ARG A 8 -0.13 -3.27 -0.51
N LEU A 9 0.32 -2.03 -0.61
CA LEU A 9 1.70 -1.69 -0.92
C LEU A 9 2.31 -1.03 0.31
N ILE A 10 3.36 -1.62 0.87
CA ILE A 10 4.10 -1.04 1.99
C ILE A 10 5.23 -0.19 1.39
N VAL A 11 5.32 1.06 1.85
CA VAL A 11 6.37 1.98 1.42
C VAL A 11 7.09 2.56 2.63
N ASN A 12 8.40 2.75 2.50
CA ASN A 12 9.27 3.41 3.47
C ASN A 12 9.17 4.94 3.36
N LEU A 13 7.93 5.44 3.38
CA LEU A 13 7.56 6.84 3.41
C LEU A 13 6.45 7.05 4.45
N GLY A 14 6.48 8.17 5.15
CA GLY A 14 5.39 8.54 6.05
C GLY A 14 4.08 8.76 5.30
N ALA A 15 2.95 8.41 5.92
CA ALA A 15 1.61 8.51 5.31
C ALA A 15 1.32 9.92 4.74
N SER A 16 1.78 10.98 5.41
CA SER A 16 1.64 12.37 4.94
C SER A 16 2.45 12.66 3.67
N GLN A 17 3.64 12.07 3.55
CA GLN A 17 4.50 12.22 2.36
C GLN A 17 3.91 11.46 1.17
N VAL A 18 3.35 10.27 1.42
CA VAL A 18 2.63 9.47 0.42
C VAL A 18 1.39 10.21 -0.06
N ARG A 19 0.56 10.74 0.85
CA ARG A 19 -0.60 11.60 0.50
C ARG A 19 -0.20 12.81 -0.33
N ARG A 20 0.92 13.46 0.00
CA ARG A 20 1.42 14.62 -0.75
C ARG A 20 1.88 14.25 -2.17
N ARG A 21 2.52 13.09 -2.36
CA ARG A 21 2.95 12.59 -3.66
C ARG A 21 1.79 12.10 -4.53
N LEU A 22 0.79 11.49 -3.91
CA LEU A 22 -0.45 11.07 -4.57
C LEU A 22 -1.44 12.24 -4.75
N LYS A 23 -1.13 13.44 -4.23
CA LYS A 23 -1.99 14.61 -4.36
C LYS A 23 -2.03 15.02 -5.84
N GLY A 24 -3.22 14.94 -6.44
CA GLY A 24 -3.43 15.22 -7.86
C GLY A 24 -3.38 13.97 -8.75
N HIS A 25 -3.07 12.80 -8.19
CA HIS A 25 -3.05 11.54 -8.93
C HIS A 25 -4.11 10.56 -8.41
N GLY A 26 -5.15 10.35 -9.21
CA GLY A 26 -6.26 9.45 -8.91
C GLY A 26 -6.00 7.99 -9.30
N TYR A 27 -4.88 7.40 -8.88
CA TYR A 27 -4.49 6.04 -9.29
C TYR A 27 -5.38 4.91 -8.74
N GLY A 28 -6.53 5.21 -8.12
CA GLY A 28 -7.35 4.19 -7.45
C GLY A 28 -6.83 3.82 -6.05
N VAL A 29 -6.14 4.74 -5.39
CA VAL A 29 -5.79 4.61 -3.96
C VAL A 29 -7.05 4.82 -3.14
N ARG A 30 -7.37 3.82 -2.32
CA ARG A 30 -8.59 3.77 -1.52
C ARG A 30 -8.34 4.26 -0.11
N GLN A 31 -7.18 3.91 0.45
CA GLN A 31 -6.81 4.31 1.81
C GLN A 31 -5.29 4.32 1.98
N ILE A 32 -4.79 5.24 2.80
CA ILE A 32 -3.38 5.31 3.20
C ILE A 32 -3.33 5.27 4.72
N GLN A 33 -2.70 4.23 5.26
CA GLN A 33 -2.48 4.03 6.68
C GLN A 33 -1.01 4.26 7.04
N SER A 34 -0.75 4.79 8.23
CA SER A 34 0.62 4.89 8.76
C SER A 34 0.99 3.57 9.43
N ALA A 35 2.14 2.99 9.06
CA ALA A 35 2.66 1.77 9.67
C ALA A 35 3.71 2.05 10.77
N GLY A 36 3.90 3.32 11.13
CA GLY A 36 4.94 3.74 12.09
C GLY A 36 6.35 3.68 11.48
N ARG A 37 7.35 4.23 12.19
CA ARG A 37 8.77 4.25 11.75
C ARG A 37 8.99 4.77 10.31
N ASN A 38 8.29 5.86 9.96
CA ASN A 38 8.33 6.46 8.62
C ASN A 38 7.86 5.52 7.48
N ARG A 39 6.96 4.59 7.79
CA ARG A 39 6.33 3.69 6.83
C ARG A 39 4.84 3.96 6.67
N ALA A 40 4.31 3.60 5.51
CA ALA A 40 2.89 3.70 5.21
C ALA A 40 2.41 2.49 4.40
N VAL A 41 1.18 2.07 4.67
CA VAL A 41 0.45 1.07 3.88
C VAL A 41 -0.50 1.79 2.96
N VAL A 42 -0.28 1.63 1.66
CA VAL A 42 -1.17 2.12 0.61
C VAL A 42 -2.09 1.00 0.20
N ILE A 43 -3.38 1.13 0.52
CA ILE A 43 -4.43 0.23 0.06
C ILE A 43 -4.99 0.81 -1.24
N HIS A 44 -4.84 0.08 -2.32
CA HIS A 44 -5.32 0.50 -3.64
C HIS A 44 -6.11 -0.59 -4.34
N THR A 45 -6.99 -0.16 -5.25
CA THR A 45 -7.70 -1.02 -6.20
C THR A 45 -7.29 -0.68 -7.63
N ALA A 46 -6.12 -0.03 -7.79
CA ALA A 46 -5.51 0.29 -9.08
C ALA A 46 -5.29 -0.98 -9.91
N THR A 47 -5.65 -0.93 -11.19
CA THR A 47 -5.42 -2.00 -12.17
C THR A 47 -4.88 -1.43 -13.48
N GLY A 48 -4.23 -2.27 -14.29
CA GLY A 48 -3.67 -1.86 -15.59
C GLY A 48 -2.71 -0.68 -15.48
N SER A 49 -2.88 0.33 -16.33
CA SER A 49 -1.98 1.49 -16.41
C SER A 49 -1.89 2.30 -15.10
N HIS A 50 -2.98 2.36 -14.31
CA HIS A 50 -2.96 3.05 -13.02
C HIS A 50 -2.12 2.31 -11.98
N LEU A 51 -2.12 0.96 -12.02
CA LEU A 51 -1.27 0.16 -11.17
C LEU A 51 0.20 0.37 -11.53
N THR A 52 0.53 0.32 -12.82
CA THR A 52 1.90 0.54 -13.29
C THR A 52 2.42 1.90 -12.86
N ALA A 53 1.66 2.97 -13.09
CA ALA A 53 2.06 4.32 -12.69
C ALA A 53 2.21 4.47 -11.16
N LEU A 54 1.32 3.83 -10.38
CA LEU A 54 1.41 3.83 -8.92
C LEU A 54 2.64 3.09 -8.42
N VAL A 55 2.92 1.93 -8.99
CA VAL A 55 4.11 1.13 -8.66
C VAL A 55 5.36 1.88 -9.07
N GLU A 56 5.44 2.47 -10.25
CA GLU A 56 6.61 3.26 -10.68
C GLU A 56 6.87 4.48 -9.78
N LEU A 57 5.81 5.21 -9.40
CA LEU A 57 5.94 6.36 -8.50
C LEU A 57 6.46 5.96 -7.12
N LEU A 58 6.03 4.79 -6.64
CA LEU A 58 6.34 4.31 -5.30
C LEU A 58 7.51 3.32 -5.26
N ALA A 59 7.96 2.78 -6.39
CA ALA A 59 9.05 1.80 -6.50
C ALA A 59 10.35 2.23 -5.82
N PRO A 60 10.78 3.52 -5.90
CA PRO A 60 11.96 3.99 -5.16
C PRO A 60 11.81 3.90 -3.63
N PHE A 61 10.58 3.83 -3.15
CA PHE A 61 10.22 3.81 -1.73
C PHE A 61 9.52 2.51 -1.32
N ALA A 62 9.30 1.58 -2.25
CA ALA A 62 8.60 0.34 -1.98
C ALA A 62 9.46 -0.48 -1.03
N GLU A 63 8.89 -0.81 0.12
CA GLU A 63 9.51 -1.80 0.99
C GLU A 63 9.34 -3.13 0.27
N ARG A 64 10.46 -3.73 -0.13
CA ARG A 64 10.45 -5.03 -0.80
C ARG A 64 9.66 -5.97 0.13
N PRO A 65 8.52 -6.53 -0.30
CA PRO A 65 7.67 -7.29 0.59
C PRO A 65 8.50 -8.47 1.10
N THR A 66 8.93 -8.41 2.35
CA THR A 66 9.26 -9.62 3.10
C THR A 66 7.95 -10.37 3.17
N ALA A 67 7.96 -11.62 2.69
CA ALA A 67 6.80 -12.43 2.39
C ALA A 67 6.03 -12.90 3.64
N ASP A 68 5.84 -12.03 4.64
CA ASP A 68 5.43 -12.37 6.00
C ASP A 68 4.13 -11.66 6.43
N ASP A 69 3.21 -11.41 5.51
CA ASP A 69 1.81 -11.06 5.82
C ASP A 69 0.80 -11.95 5.07
N ASP A 70 1.26 -13.12 4.61
CA ASP A 70 0.41 -14.27 4.31
C ASP A 70 0.69 -15.36 5.36
N GLU A 71 0.55 -15.02 6.64
CA GLU A 71 0.22 -16.06 7.62
C GLU A 71 -1.31 -16.23 7.57
N PRO A 72 -1.83 -17.30 6.95
CA PRO A 72 -3.21 -17.68 7.15
C PRO A 72 -3.35 -18.07 8.62
N ALA A 73 -3.75 -17.13 9.47
CA ALA A 73 -4.20 -17.44 10.82
C ALA A 73 -5.47 -18.29 10.71
N SER A 74 -5.30 -19.61 10.63
CA SER A 74 -6.30 -20.65 10.87
C SER A 74 -5.56 -21.96 11.14
N PRO A 75 -6.03 -22.78 12.09
CA PRO A 75 -6.09 -22.57 13.53
C PRO A 75 -5.26 -23.65 14.26
N PRO A 76 -5.06 -23.56 15.59
CA PRO A 76 -4.88 -24.79 16.36
C PRO A 76 -5.91 -24.92 17.50
N GLN A 77 -6.67 -26.02 17.37
CA GLN A 77 -7.42 -26.81 18.37
C GLN A 77 -8.86 -26.41 18.71
#